data_AF-A0AAD7YI98-F1
#
_entry.id   AF-A0AAD7YI98-F1
#
_cell.length_a   1.000
_cell.length_b   1.000
_cell.length_c   1.000
_cell.angle_alpha   90.00
_cell.angle_beta   90.00
_cell.angle_gamma   90.00
#
_symmetry.space_group_name_H-M   'P 1'
#
loop_
_entity.id
_entity.type
_entity.pdbx_description
1 polymer ?
#
loop_
_entity_poly.entity_id
_entity_poly.type
_entity_poly.pdbx_seq_one_letter_code
_entity_poly.pdbx_strand_id
1 'polypeptide(L)'
;MEKALLSIGLLSEAAAEARNKHFRMYRYNFARKFSRIDCNADVMNRLLLSSDPLLTSLRLKPKKRMESLSKEAIAILFPPSPESEDDSDSECGTEEVGESDDEPWHSSSSN
;
A
#
# COMPACT_ATOMS: atom_id res chain seq x y z
N MET A 1 27.31 -19.52 5.22
CA MET A 1 26.14 -18.86 5.81
C MET A 1 25.18 -18.56 4.67
N GLU A 2 24.07 -19.29 4.58
CA GLU A 2 23.03 -19.00 3.59
C GLU A 2 22.39 -17.66 3.92
N LYS A 3 22.28 -16.78 2.92
CA LYS A 3 21.66 -15.46 3.05
C LYS A 3 20.22 -15.56 2.59
N ALA A 4 19.28 -15.09 3.40
CA ALA A 4 17.90 -14.89 2.97
C ALA A 4 17.84 -13.70 2.00
N LEU A 5 17.46 -13.94 0.75
CA LEU A 5 17.41 -12.91 -0.31
C LEU A 5 16.20 -11.96 -0.18
N LEU A 6 15.15 -12.38 0.50
CA LEU A 6 13.87 -11.67 0.63
C LEU A 6 13.49 -11.51 2.10
N SER A 7 12.89 -10.37 2.45
CA SER A 7 12.36 -10.15 3.79
C SER A 7 11.11 -10.97 4.03
N ILE A 8 10.84 -11.32 5.29
CA ILE A 8 9.66 -12.11 5.67
C ILE A 8 8.35 -11.46 5.23
N GLY A 9 8.29 -10.12 5.25
CA GLY A 9 7.12 -9.37 4.78
C GLY A 9 6.85 -9.51 3.28
N LEU A 10 7.89 -9.63 2.46
CA LEU A 10 7.74 -9.83 1.00
C LEU A 10 7.27 -11.24 0.64
N LEU A 11 7.55 -12.22 1.52
CA LEU A 11 7.14 -13.62 1.35
C LEU A 11 5.76 -13.92 1.96
N SER A 12 5.07 -12.90 2.49
CA SER A 12 3.79 -13.06 3.18
C SER A 12 2.63 -13.41 2.23
N GLU A 13 1.73 -14.29 2.66
CA GLU A 13 0.50 -14.66 1.95
C GLU A 13 -0.56 -13.53 1.94
N ALA A 14 -0.44 -12.55 2.84
CA ALA A 14 -1.44 -11.50 3.02
C ALA A 14 -1.79 -10.74 1.72
N ALA A 15 -0.81 -10.56 0.83
CA ALA A 15 -1.03 -9.93 -0.46
C ALA A 15 -1.91 -10.79 -1.39
N ALA A 16 -1.73 -12.11 -1.37
CA ALA A 16 -2.54 -13.05 -2.15
C ALA A 16 -3.96 -13.14 -1.57
N GLU A 17 -4.11 -13.19 -0.25
CA GLU A 17 -5.43 -13.21 0.40
C GLU A 17 -6.25 -11.95 0.12
N ALA A 18 -5.61 -10.77 0.15
CA ALA A 18 -6.26 -9.51 -0.18
C ALA A 18 -6.85 -9.51 -1.61
N ARG A 19 -6.26 -10.27 -2.54
CA ARG A 19 -6.79 -10.42 -3.91
C ARG A 19 -8.11 -11.17 -3.97
N ASN A 20 -8.45 -11.99 -2.97
CA ASN A 20 -9.76 -12.65 -2.90
C ASN A 20 -10.93 -11.65 -2.83
N LYS A 21 -10.70 -10.47 -2.23
CA LYS A 21 -11.68 -9.37 -2.24
C LYS A 21 -11.95 -8.90 -3.67
N HIS A 22 -10.90 -8.70 -4.46
CA HIS A 22 -11.04 -8.31 -5.86
C HIS A 22 -11.66 -9.41 -6.71
N PHE A 23 -11.34 -10.69 -6.46
CA PHE A 23 -11.97 -11.81 -7.15
C PHE A 23 -13.50 -11.79 -6.99
N ARG A 24 -14.00 -11.67 -5.75
CA ARG A 24 -15.45 -11.59 -5.47
C ARG A 24 -16.08 -10.37 -6.14
N MET A 25 -15.42 -9.22 -6.04
CA MET A 25 -15.89 -7.96 -6.66
C MET A 25 -15.96 -8.06 -8.18
N TYR A 26 -14.94 -8.63 -8.83
CA TYR A 26 -14.88 -8.77 -10.29
C TYR A 26 -15.97 -9.71 -10.80
N ARG A 27 -16.19 -10.82 -10.10
CA ARG A 27 -17.24 -11.77 -10.44
C ARG A 27 -18.65 -11.19 -10.28
N TYR A 28 -18.87 -10.36 -9.25
CA TYR A 28 -20.19 -9.80 -8.98
C TYR A 28 -20.56 -8.65 -9.92
N ASN A 29 -19.61 -7.74 -10.21
CA ASN A 29 -19.87 -6.47 -10.90
C ASN A 29 -19.39 -6.41 -12.35
N PHE A 30 -18.36 -7.18 -12.74
CA PHE A 30 -17.63 -6.94 -14.00
C PHE A 30 -17.60 -8.14 -14.95
N ALA A 31 -18.14 -9.29 -14.56
CA ALA A 31 -18.15 -10.50 -15.37
C ALA A 31 -19.52 -10.79 -15.97
N ARG A 32 -19.53 -11.35 -17.19
CA ARG A 32 -20.74 -11.85 -17.85
C ARG A 32 -21.35 -13.00 -17.03
N LYS A 33 -22.67 -13.00 -16.83
CA LYS A 33 -23.40 -13.95 -15.96
C LYS A 33 -24.16 -15.05 -16.71
N PHE A 34 -24.10 -15.07 -18.05
CA PHE A 34 -24.81 -16.05 -18.87
C PHE A 34 -24.08 -17.40 -19.00
N SER A 35 -22.77 -17.43 -18.78
CA SER A 35 -21.94 -18.63 -18.94
C SER A 35 -20.84 -18.64 -17.89
N ARG A 36 -20.57 -19.80 -17.30
CA ARG A 36 -19.51 -19.97 -16.30
C ARG A 36 -18.12 -19.82 -16.92
N ILE A 37 -17.94 -20.28 -18.15
CA ILE A 37 -16.66 -20.21 -18.87
C ILE A 37 -16.34 -18.75 -19.17
N ASP A 38 -17.32 -18.02 -19.71
CA ASP A 38 -17.18 -16.59 -20.00
C ASP A 38 -16.98 -15.75 -18.74
N CYS A 39 -17.71 -16.07 -17.66
CA CYS A 39 -17.53 -15.41 -16.37
C CYS A 39 -16.09 -15.56 -15.84
N ASN A 40 -15.54 -16.78 -15.90
CA ASN A 40 -14.18 -17.05 -15.42
C ASN A 40 -13.13 -16.36 -16.30
N ALA A 41 -13.33 -16.35 -17.62
CA ALA A 41 -12.46 -15.63 -18.55
C ALA A 41 -12.44 -14.13 -18.25
N ASP A 42 -13.60 -13.51 -18.04
CA ASP A 42 -13.70 -12.08 -17.72
C ASP A 42 -12.99 -11.74 -16.40
N VAL A 43 -13.20 -12.56 -15.36
CA VAL A 43 -12.52 -12.39 -14.06
C VAL A 43 -11.01 -12.52 -14.24
N MET A 44 -10.53 -13.55 -14.94
CA MET A 44 -9.11 -13.78 -15.17
C MET A 44 -8.46 -12.62 -15.94
N ASN A 45 -9.07 -12.19 -17.05
CA ASN A 45 -8.58 -11.06 -17.84
C ASN A 45 -8.46 -9.79 -16.98
N ARG A 46 -9.45 -9.54 -16.12
CA ARG A 46 -9.43 -8.36 -15.24
C ARG A 46 -8.40 -8.46 -14.13
N LEU A 47 -8.17 -9.65 -13.59
CA LEU A 47 -7.07 -9.89 -12.64
C LEU A 47 -5.72 -9.59 -13.32
N LEU A 48 -5.49 -10.10 -14.53
CA LEU A 48 -4.25 -9.88 -15.30
C LEU A 48 -3.99 -8.39 -15.58
N LEU A 49 -5.00 -7.67 -16.06
CA LEU A 49 -4.89 -6.21 -16.28
C LEU A 49 -4.59 -5.46 -14.98
N SER A 50 -5.17 -5.90 -13.86
CA SER A 50 -4.92 -5.26 -12.57
C SER A 50 -3.52 -5.55 -12.01
N SER A 51 -2.91 -6.69 -12.35
CA SER A 51 -1.56 -7.08 -11.94
C SER A 51 -0.45 -6.65 -12.90
N ASP A 52 -0.80 -6.13 -14.07
CA ASP A 52 0.16 -5.63 -15.06
C ASP A 52 1.07 -4.54 -14.44
N PRO A 53 2.41 -4.73 -14.43
CA PRO A 53 3.34 -3.78 -13.82
C PRO A 53 3.33 -2.40 -14.48
N LEU A 54 3.21 -2.33 -15.81
CA LEU A 54 3.22 -1.09 -16.58
C LEU A 54 1.95 -0.30 -16.30
N LEU A 55 0.78 -0.95 -16.33
CA LEU A 55 -0.47 -0.29 -15.98
C LEU A 55 -0.47 0.13 -14.50
N THR A 56 0.13 -0.68 -13.63
CA THR A 56 0.20 -0.38 -12.19
C THR A 56 1.13 0.78 -11.88
N SER A 57 2.21 1.00 -12.64
CA SER A 57 3.09 2.16 -12.46
C SER A 57 2.43 3.46 -12.91
N LEU A 58 1.53 3.41 -13.89
CA LEU A 58 0.83 4.59 -14.42
C LEU A 58 -0.40 5.01 -13.59
N ARG A 59 -0.91 4.13 -12.72
CA ARG A 59 -2.08 4.43 -11.86
C ARG A 59 -1.70 5.34 -10.70
N LEU A 60 -2.57 6.28 -10.37
CA LEU A 60 -2.50 7.07 -9.13
C LEU A 60 -2.62 6.13 -7.92
N LYS A 61 -1.64 6.22 -7.01
CA LYS A 61 -1.60 5.40 -5.79
C LYS A 61 -2.03 6.26 -4.59
N PRO A 62 -2.91 5.75 -3.71
CA PRO A 62 -3.24 6.46 -2.47
C PRO A 62 -2.00 6.55 -1.57
N LYS A 63 -1.88 7.65 -0.83
CA LYS A 63 -0.83 7.81 0.19
C LYS A 63 -1.03 6.75 1.28
N LYS A 64 0.02 6.00 1.60
CA LYS A 64 0.02 5.06 2.73
C LYS A 64 0.35 5.83 4.00
N ARG A 65 -0.43 5.61 5.05
CA ARG A 65 -0.06 6.06 6.40
C ARG A 65 0.93 5.04 6.96
N MET A 66 2.03 5.54 7.51
CA MET A 66 3.02 4.74 8.21
C MET A 66 3.02 5.19 9.66
N GLU A 67 2.89 4.24 10.58
CA GLU A 67 3.04 4.47 12.00
C GLU A 67 4.51 4.21 12.38
N SER A 68 4.98 4.88 13.43
CA SER A 68 6.33 4.67 13.95
C SER A 68 6.45 3.28 14.59
N LEU A 69 7.62 2.68 14.46
CA LEU A 69 7.95 1.41 15.14
C LEU A 69 8.15 1.65 16.63
N SER A 70 7.87 0.63 17.46
CA SER A 70 8.16 0.71 18.89
C SER A 70 9.68 0.74 19.14
N LYS A 71 10.09 1.33 20.27
CA LYS A 71 11.51 1.40 20.67
C LYS A 71 12.14 0.00 20.76
N GLU A 72 11.39 -1.00 21.25
CA GLU A 72 11.90 -2.38 21.33
C GLU A 72 12.12 -2.99 19.94
N ALA A 73 11.20 -2.76 18.99
CA ALA A 73 11.32 -3.27 17.63
C ALA A 73 12.54 -2.69 16.91
N ILE A 74 12.82 -1.39 17.11
CA ILE A 74 14.00 -0.72 16.56
C ILE A 74 15.29 -1.33 17.13
N ALA A 75 15.35 -1.57 18.45
CA ALA A 75 16.51 -2.17 19.10
C ALA A 75 16.84 -3.58 18.59
N ILE A 76 15.82 -4.36 18.17
CA ILE A 76 16.01 -5.70 17.59
C ILE A 76 16.49 -5.61 16.13
N LEU A 77 15.96 -4.66 15.35
CA LEU A 77 16.30 -4.50 13.94
C LEU A 77 17.69 -3.87 13.75
N PHE A 78 18.07 -2.96 14.63
CA PHE A 78 19.31 -2.19 14.60
C PHE A 78 19.94 -2.22 16.00
N PRO A 79 20.59 -3.32 16.40
CA PRO A 79 21.23 -3.39 17.70
C PRO A 79 22.31 -2.30 17.79
N PRO A 80 22.41 -1.59 18.93
CA PRO A 80 23.46 -0.59 19.11
C PRO A 80 24.82 -1.26 18.95
N SER A 81 25.72 -0.64 18.19
CA SER A 81 27.11 -1.06 18.18
C SER A 81 27.68 -0.92 19.59
N PRO A 82 28.54 -1.84 20.06
CA PRO A 82 29.37 -1.51 21.21
C PRO A 82 30.20 -0.29 20.81
N GLU A 83 30.12 0.79 21.61
CA GLU A 83 30.77 2.11 21.46
C GLU A 83 29.90 3.21 20.82
N SER A 84 29.03 3.87 21.61
CA SER A 84 29.31 5.17 22.26
C SER A 84 28.14 5.55 23.18
N GLU A 85 28.45 5.82 24.45
CA GLU A 85 27.55 6.56 25.34
C GLU A 85 27.58 8.03 24.89
N ASP A 86 26.67 8.43 24.00
CA ASP A 86 26.37 9.83 23.77
C ASP A 86 24.91 10.09 24.17
N ASP A 87 24.79 10.63 25.37
CA ASP A 87 23.60 11.28 25.91
C ASP A 87 23.27 12.47 25.01
N SER A 88 22.25 12.34 24.16
CA SER A 88 21.70 13.47 23.44
C SER A 88 20.18 13.36 23.41
N ASP A 89 19.57 13.99 24.41
CA ASP A 89 18.16 14.39 24.40
C ASP A 89 17.91 15.23 23.15
N SER A 90 17.40 14.59 22.10
CA SER A 90 16.80 15.28 20.97
C SER A 90 15.30 15.33 21.21
N GLU A 91 14.86 16.38 21.90
CA GLU A 91 13.46 16.82 21.86
C GLU A 91 13.12 17.22 20.41
N CYS A 92 12.60 16.26 19.64
CA CYS A 92 12.01 16.56 18.35
C CYS A 92 10.61 17.12 18.59
N GLY A 93 10.54 18.45 18.63
CA GLY A 93 9.32 19.22 18.79
C GLY A 93 8.23 18.77 17.81
N THR A 94 7.03 18.62 18.34
CA THR A 94 5.79 18.54 17.57
C THR A 94 5.60 19.84 16.80
N GLU A 95 5.86 19.81 15.49
CA GLU A 95 5.34 20.83 14.59
C GLU A 95 3.91 20.45 14.23
N GLU A 96 2.95 21.15 14.85
CA GLU A 96 1.57 21.19 14.37
C GLU A 96 1.57 21.87 12.99
N VAL A 97 1.44 21.06 11.93
CA VAL A 97 1.15 21.59 10.61
C VAL A 97 -0.34 21.87 10.57
N GLY A 98 -0.65 23.17 10.66
CA GLY A 98 -1.98 23.74 10.62
C GLY A 98 -2.81 23.27 9.43
N GLU A 99 -4.07 23.07 9.73
CA GLU A 99 -5.19 22.89 8.81
C GLU A 99 -5.27 24.09 7.86
N SER A 100 -4.91 23.88 6.59
CA SER A 100 -5.19 24.83 5.52
C SER A 100 -6.45 24.38 4.78
N ASP A 101 -7.57 25.00 5.14
CA ASP A 101 -8.80 24.98 4.37
C ASP A 101 -8.57 25.61 2.99
N ASP A 102 -8.45 24.79 1.94
CA ASP A 102 -8.51 25.24 0.55
C ASP A 102 -9.73 24.64 -0.15
N GLU A 103 -10.85 25.35 -0.02
CA GLU A 103 -11.97 25.41 -0.98
C GLU A 103 -12.21 26.91 -1.25
N PRO A 104 -12.91 27.36 -2.33
CA PRO A 104 -13.23 26.74 -3.61
C PRO A 104 -13.02 27.72 -4.80
N TRP A 105 -13.02 27.26 -6.06
CA TRP A 105 -13.45 28.12 -7.18
C TRP A 105 -14.43 27.41 -8.11
N HIS A 106 -15.70 27.80 -7.98
CA HIS A 106 -16.74 27.61 -9.00
C HIS A 106 -16.30 28.27 -10.31
N SER A 107 -16.30 27.51 -11.40
CA SER A 107 -16.31 28.09 -12.74
C SER A 107 -17.73 28.10 -13.26
N SER A 108 -18.39 29.25 -13.08
CA SER A 108 -19.52 29.65 -13.91
C SER A 108 -19.05 29.76 -15.35
N SER A 109 -19.78 29.15 -16.28
CA SER A 109 -19.71 29.52 -17.69
C SER A 109 -21.13 29.69 -18.19
N SER A 110 -21.57 30.95 -18.21
CA SER A 110 -22.60 31.41 -19.12
C SER A 110 -21.93 31.71 -20.46
N ASN A 111 -22.40 31.03 -21.51
CA ASN A 111 -22.94 31.66 -22.71
C ASN A 111 -23.73 30.64 -23.51
#